data_AF-A0A523PSY1-F1
#
_entry.id   AF-A0A523PSY1-F1
#
_cell.length_a   1.000
_cell.length_b   1.000
_cell.length_c   1.000
_cell.angle_alpha   90.00
_cell.angle_beta   90.00
_cell.angle_gamma   90.00
#
_symmetry.space_group_name_H-M   'P 1'
#
loop_
_entity.id
_entity.type
_entity.pdbx_description
1 polymer ?
#
loop_
_entity_poly.entity_id
_entity_poly.type
_entity_poly.pdbx_seq_one_letter_code
_entity_poly.pdbx_strand_id
1 'polypeptide(L)'
;MFNVSDSTRIGVAHRSAIRHELTGDSDIMTVGPGATAFAAGADIVDSDIEVDLTFPATTSISVHHQVNSKWPVMGNATQTRWGRLQELRIKFDSGQADSVITLDLDDVWRYSVGATYMRDSRLSIGSALFLTSRPPRTPKRQRCACPTRIVLG
;
A
#
# COMPACT_ATOMS: atom_id res chain seq x y z
N MET A 1 7.65 0.32 -24.66
CA MET A 1 8.23 -1.02 -24.96
C MET A 1 9.15 -0.87 -26.15
N PHE A 2 10.32 -1.50 -26.11
CA PHE A 2 11.35 -1.38 -27.13
C PHE A 2 11.90 -2.76 -27.49
N ASN A 3 12.08 -3.04 -28.78
CA ASN A 3 12.66 -4.29 -29.26
C ASN A 3 14.14 -4.02 -29.57
N VAL A 4 15.03 -4.63 -28.80
CA VAL A 4 16.49 -4.52 -29.02
C VAL A 4 16.89 -5.42 -30.20
N SER A 5 16.24 -6.57 -30.31
CA SER A 5 16.35 -7.51 -31.44
C SER A 5 15.01 -8.22 -31.64
N ASP A 6 14.88 -9.03 -32.68
CA ASP A 6 13.68 -9.84 -32.91
C ASP A 6 13.38 -10.79 -31.73
N SER A 7 14.43 -11.24 -31.04
CA SER A 7 14.36 -12.13 -29.89
C SER A 7 14.30 -11.41 -28.53
N THR A 8 14.68 -10.13 -28.44
CA THR A 8 14.83 -9.42 -27.16
C THR A 8 13.98 -8.17 -27.08
N ARG A 9 13.14 -8.10 -26.05
CA ARG A 9 12.22 -6.99 -25.82
C ARG A 9 12.38 -6.48 -24.40
N ILE A 10 12.45 -5.16 -24.26
CA ILE A 10 12.56 -4.50 -22.98
C ILE A 10 11.37 -3.56 -22.81
N GLY A 11 10.74 -3.63 -21.64
CA GLY A 11 9.64 -2.80 -21.23
C GLY A 11 10.02 -1.96 -20.02
N VAL A 12 9.61 -0.70 -20.02
CA VAL A 12 9.58 0.13 -18.82
C VAL A 12 8.18 0.67 -18.71
N ALA A 13 7.60 0.57 -17.52
CA ALA A 13 6.31 1.15 -17.19
C ALA A 13 6.43 1.95 -15.90
N HIS A 14 5.84 3.14 -15.90
CA HIS A 14 5.76 4.00 -14.74
C HIS A 14 4.31 4.32 -14.46
N ARG A 15 3.88 4.10 -13.22
CA ARG A 15 2.58 4.51 -12.72
C ARG A 15 2.79 5.57 -11.66
N SER A 16 2.31 6.76 -11.96
CA SER A 16 2.35 7.90 -11.05
C SER A 16 1.53 7.63 -9.79
N ALA A 17 1.86 8.34 -8.72
CA ALA A 17 1.05 8.37 -7.51
C ALA A 17 -0.31 8.99 -7.81
N ILE A 18 -1.36 8.46 -7.18
CA ILE A 18 -2.73 8.96 -7.30
C ILE A 18 -3.20 9.34 -5.90
N ARG A 19 -3.70 10.57 -5.75
CA ARG A 19 -4.33 11.04 -4.53
C ARG A 19 -5.84 10.83 -4.65
N HIS A 20 -6.43 10.25 -3.63
CA HIS A 20 -7.87 10.17 -3.44
C HIS A 20 -8.23 10.88 -2.14
N GLU A 21 -9.22 11.74 -2.24
CA GLU A 21 -9.89 12.37 -1.11
C GLU A 21 -11.16 11.56 -0.88
N LEU A 22 -11.26 10.90 0.28
CA LEU A 22 -12.44 10.14 0.66
C LEU A 22 -13.18 10.91 1.74
N THR A 23 -14.42 11.29 1.46
CA THR A 23 -15.37 11.86 2.43
C THR A 23 -16.31 10.75 2.89
N GLY A 24 -16.48 10.57 4.19
CA GLY A 24 -17.44 9.60 4.74
C GLY A 24 -17.92 9.98 6.13
N ASP A 25 -19.12 9.53 6.48
CA ASP A 25 -19.73 9.79 7.78
C ASP A 25 -19.13 8.86 8.84
N SER A 26 -18.81 9.39 10.03
CA SER A 26 -18.44 8.57 11.19
C SER A 26 -19.58 8.48 12.20
N ASP A 27 -20.00 7.24 12.43
CA ASP A 27 -21.05 6.90 13.40
C ASP A 27 -20.37 6.31 14.65
N ILE A 28 -20.37 7.06 15.75
CA ILE A 28 -19.68 6.69 16.98
C ILE A 28 -20.66 5.97 17.91
N MET A 29 -20.66 4.64 17.79
CA MET A 29 -21.41 3.76 18.69
C MET A 29 -20.79 3.76 20.10
N THR A 30 -21.41 4.50 21.01
CA THR A 30 -21.00 4.58 22.42
C THR A 30 -21.50 3.34 23.20
N VAL A 31 -20.59 2.50 23.72
CA VAL A 31 -20.93 1.24 24.40
C VAL A 31 -20.61 1.30 25.90
N GLY A 32 -21.63 1.34 26.76
CA GLY A 32 -21.50 1.17 28.23
C GLY A 32 -22.14 2.29 29.08
N PRO A 33 -22.57 2.00 30.32
CA PRO A 33 -23.13 3.01 31.22
C PRO A 33 -22.06 4.04 31.61
N GLY A 34 -22.33 5.33 31.38
CA GLY A 34 -21.41 6.45 31.64
C GLY A 34 -20.56 6.89 30.44
N ALA A 35 -20.55 6.11 29.35
CA ALA A 35 -19.76 6.42 28.16
C ALA A 35 -20.31 7.62 27.37
N THR A 36 -21.62 7.89 27.43
CA THR A 36 -22.26 9.05 26.78
C THR A 36 -21.89 10.38 27.42
N ALA A 37 -21.82 10.44 28.76
CA ALA A 37 -21.39 11.63 29.48
C ALA A 37 -19.89 11.93 29.26
N PHE A 38 -19.07 10.88 29.13
CA PHE A 38 -17.66 11.01 28.77
C PHE A 38 -17.47 11.44 27.32
N ALA A 39 -18.22 10.87 26.38
CA ALA A 39 -18.20 11.26 24.97
C ALA A 39 -18.61 12.73 24.77
N ALA A 40 -19.68 13.19 25.45
CA ALA A 40 -20.11 14.58 25.42
C ALA A 40 -19.09 15.55 26.06
N GLY A 41 -18.36 15.10 27.09
CA GLY A 41 -17.29 15.91 27.72
C GLY A 41 -15.96 15.92 26.96
N ALA A 42 -15.78 15.01 26.00
CA ALA A 42 -14.59 14.86 25.18
C ALA A 42 -14.81 15.22 23.70
N ASP A 43 -15.95 15.85 23.39
CA ASP A 43 -16.37 16.27 22.04
C ASP A 43 -16.31 15.13 21.01
N ILE A 44 -16.72 13.94 21.45
CA ILE A 44 -16.81 12.74 20.63
C ILE A 44 -18.24 12.66 20.10
N VAL A 45 -18.47 13.33 18.98
CA VAL A 45 -19.76 13.37 18.26
C VAL A 45 -19.62 12.79 16.86
N ASP A 46 -20.73 12.28 16.32
CA ASP A 46 -20.81 11.87 14.92
C ASP A 46 -20.39 13.04 14.03
N SER A 47 -19.45 12.79 13.13
CA SER A 47 -18.87 13.84 12.31
C SER A 47 -18.40 13.32 10.96
N ASP A 48 -18.43 14.23 9.99
CA ASP A 48 -17.87 13.98 8.67
C ASP A 48 -16.36 13.78 8.82
N ILE A 49 -15.88 12.67 8.28
CA ILE A 49 -14.47 12.33 8.19
C ILE A 49 -13.98 12.61 6.78
N GLU A 50 -12.87 13.34 6.70
CA GLU A 50 -12.05 13.44 5.49
C GLU A 50 -10.79 12.58 5.66
N VAL A 51 -10.57 11.64 4.73
CA VAL A 51 -9.35 10.81 4.65
C VAL A 51 -8.61 11.06 3.36
N ASP A 52 -7.40 11.61 3.49
CA ASP A 52 -6.47 11.82 2.39
C ASP A 52 -5.64 10.54 2.15
N LEU A 53 -5.91 9.81 1.07
CA LEU A 53 -5.16 8.61 0.67
C LEU A 53 -4.30 8.87 -0.57
N THR A 54 -2.98 8.75 -0.42
CA THR A 54 -2.04 8.81 -1.56
C THR A 54 -1.50 7.42 -1.88
N PHE A 55 -1.90 6.84 -3.02
CA PHE A 55 -1.32 5.58 -3.48
C PHE A 55 0.11 5.79 -3.99
N PRO A 56 1.05 4.89 -3.65
CA PRO A 56 2.44 5.06 -4.00
C PRO A 56 2.69 4.91 -5.51
N ALA A 57 3.64 5.68 -6.03
CA ALA A 57 4.12 5.51 -7.38
C ALA A 57 4.84 4.16 -7.53
N THR A 58 4.68 3.52 -8.69
CA THR A 58 5.31 2.24 -9.00
C THR A 58 6.05 2.32 -10.33
N THR A 59 7.28 1.83 -10.37
CA THR A 59 8.08 1.74 -11.59
C THR A 59 8.47 0.30 -11.82
N SER A 60 8.22 -0.22 -13.02
CA SER A 60 8.58 -1.59 -13.39
C SER A 60 9.41 -1.62 -14.66
N ILE A 61 10.39 -2.52 -14.65
CA ILE A 61 11.28 -2.82 -15.77
C ILE A 61 11.13 -4.30 -16.05
N SER A 62 10.81 -4.64 -17.30
CA SER A 62 10.68 -6.01 -17.77
C SER A 62 11.65 -6.27 -18.92
N VAL A 63 12.18 -7.48 -18.94
CA VAL A 63 12.95 -8.00 -20.06
C VAL A 63 12.37 -9.34 -20.48
N HIS A 64 12.21 -9.52 -21.77
CA HIS A 64 11.81 -10.77 -22.38
C HIS A 64 12.84 -11.13 -23.43
N HIS A 65 13.39 -12.33 -23.34
CA HIS A 65 14.39 -12.83 -24.27
C HIS A 65 14.01 -14.22 -24.74
N GLN A 66 13.91 -14.40 -26.05
CA GLN A 66 13.66 -15.68 -26.68
C GLN A 66 15.00 -16.33 -27.04
N VAL A 67 15.46 -17.26 -26.21
CA VAL A 67 16.75 -17.97 -26.42
C VAL A 67 16.68 -18.81 -27.70
N ASN A 68 15.54 -19.46 -27.93
CA ASN A 68 15.23 -20.20 -29.15
C ASN A 68 13.70 -20.30 -29.32
N SER A 69 13.23 -20.99 -30.35
CA SER A 69 11.79 -21.18 -30.61
C SER A 69 11.03 -21.90 -29.49
N LYS A 70 11.74 -22.56 -28.55
CA LYS A 70 11.15 -23.36 -27.47
C LYS A 70 11.33 -22.76 -26.08
N TRP A 71 12.22 -21.80 -25.88
CA TRP A 71 12.59 -21.27 -24.56
C TRP A 71 12.56 -19.74 -24.50
N PRO A 72 11.37 -19.14 -24.35
CA PRO A 72 11.23 -17.78 -23.84
C PRO A 72 11.58 -17.68 -22.35
N VAL A 73 12.41 -16.70 -22.02
CA VAL A 73 12.79 -16.35 -20.65
C VAL A 73 12.39 -14.90 -20.38
N MET A 74 11.90 -14.64 -19.17
CA MET A 74 11.45 -13.33 -18.74
C MET A 74 12.01 -12.96 -17.37
N GLY A 75 12.34 -11.68 -17.22
CA GLY A 75 12.74 -11.07 -15.96
C GLY A 75 11.95 -9.79 -15.73
N ASN A 76 11.64 -9.49 -14.46
CA ASN A 76 11.05 -8.21 -14.08
C ASN A 76 11.64 -7.72 -12.76
N ALA A 77 11.82 -6.41 -12.68
CA ALA A 77 12.09 -5.70 -11.44
C ALA A 77 11.07 -4.57 -11.28
N THR A 78 10.35 -4.55 -10.17
CA THR A 78 9.35 -3.54 -9.86
C THR A 78 9.69 -2.88 -8.52
N GLN A 79 9.78 -1.55 -8.52
CA GLN A 79 9.90 -0.73 -7.33
C GLN A 79 8.55 -0.07 -7.02
N THR A 80 8.07 -0.24 -5.79
CA THR A 80 6.93 0.50 -5.25
C THR A 80 7.42 1.45 -4.16
N ARG A 81 7.17 2.75 -4.35
CA ARG A 81 7.67 3.82 -3.47
C ARG A 81 6.74 4.08 -2.29
N TRP A 82 6.65 3.12 -1.37
CA TRP A 82 5.80 3.22 -0.18
C TRP A 82 6.23 4.33 0.79
N GLY A 83 7.51 4.78 0.76
CA GLY A 83 8.00 5.85 1.64
C GLY A 83 7.38 7.23 1.39
N ARG A 84 6.57 7.38 0.34
CA ARG A 84 5.78 8.59 0.11
C ARG A 84 4.47 8.61 0.90
N LEU A 85 4.02 7.47 1.41
CA LEU A 85 2.86 7.37 2.28
C LEU A 85 3.32 7.43 3.74
N GLN A 86 3.59 8.65 4.23
CA GLN A 86 4.14 8.87 5.56
C GLN A 86 3.06 8.92 6.64
N GLU A 87 1.95 9.57 6.35
CA GLU A 87 0.84 9.75 7.28
C GLU A 87 -0.50 9.43 6.62
N LEU A 88 -1.37 8.80 7.41
CA LEU A 88 -2.80 8.73 7.17
C LEU A 88 -3.46 9.62 8.21
N ARG A 89 -4.00 10.76 7.78
CA ARG A 89 -4.70 11.71 8.64
C ARG A 89 -6.19 11.57 8.41
N ILE A 90 -6.90 11.36 9.50
CA ILE A 90 -8.35 11.37 9.58
C ILE A 90 -8.70 12.70 10.23
N LYS A 91 -9.28 13.63 9.46
CA LYS A 91 -9.78 14.91 9.98
C LYS A 91 -11.23 14.74 10.37
N PHE A 92 -11.61 15.30 11.52
CA PHE A 92 -12.99 15.32 12.00
C PHE A 92 -13.49 16.77 11.98
N ASP A 93 -14.65 17.03 11.36
CA ASP A 93 -15.21 18.39 11.26
C ASP A 93 -15.80 18.91 12.60
N SER A 94 -15.91 18.05 13.60
CA SER A 94 -16.46 18.34 14.93
C SER A 94 -15.53 19.11 15.89
N GLY A 95 -14.34 19.51 15.44
CA GLY A 95 -13.33 20.15 16.30
C GLY A 95 -12.54 19.17 17.19
N GLN A 96 -12.80 17.87 17.04
CA GLN A 96 -12.00 16.80 17.66
C GLN A 96 -10.58 16.76 17.08
N ALA A 97 -9.59 16.39 17.90
CA ALA A 97 -8.21 16.26 17.46
C ALA A 97 -8.07 15.19 16.37
N ASP A 98 -7.43 15.57 15.25
CA ASP A 98 -7.11 14.66 14.14
C ASP A 98 -6.47 13.36 14.61
N SER A 99 -6.94 12.23 14.06
CA SER A 99 -6.27 10.94 14.23
C SER A 99 -5.21 10.78 13.15
N VAL A 100 -3.95 10.87 13.54
CA VAL A 100 -2.79 10.73 12.64
C VAL A 100 -2.15 9.37 12.86
N ILE A 101 -2.15 8.53 11.82
CA ILE A 101 -1.42 7.26 11.81
C ILE A 101 -0.18 7.45 10.96
N THR A 102 1.00 7.43 11.58
CA THR A 102 2.27 7.44 10.87
C THR A 102 2.59 6.03 10.37
N LEU A 103 2.63 5.87 9.04
CA LEU A 103 2.86 4.58 8.39
C LEU A 103 4.35 4.28 8.20
N ASP A 104 5.19 5.30 7.98
CA ASP A 104 6.67 5.21 7.85
C ASP A 104 7.15 3.94 7.11
N LEU A 105 6.59 3.70 5.92
CA LEU A 105 6.84 2.50 5.15
C LEU A 105 8.10 2.64 4.31
N ASP A 106 8.95 1.63 4.31
CA ASP A 106 10.12 1.58 3.43
C ASP A 106 9.72 1.28 1.97
N ASP A 107 10.48 1.80 1.01
CA ASP A 107 10.31 1.46 -0.41
C ASP A 107 10.56 -0.05 -0.64
N VAL A 108 9.69 -0.68 -1.44
CA VAL A 108 9.71 -2.13 -1.68
C VAL A 108 10.10 -2.43 -3.12
N TRP A 109 11.05 -3.33 -3.29
CA TRP A 109 11.41 -3.96 -4.55
C TRP A 109 10.86 -5.37 -4.66
N ARG A 110 10.32 -5.70 -5.83
CA ARG A 110 9.94 -7.05 -6.25
C ARG A 110 10.74 -7.44 -7.48
N TYR A 111 11.38 -8.60 -7.44
CA TYR A 111 12.10 -9.19 -8.55
C TYR A 111 11.42 -10.48 -8.98
N SER A 112 11.42 -10.75 -10.27
CA SER A 112 10.91 -12.01 -10.79
C SER A 112 11.73 -12.52 -11.94
N VAL A 113 11.82 -13.83 -12.02
CA VAL A 113 12.41 -14.53 -13.16
C VAL A 113 11.57 -15.74 -13.49
N GLY A 114 11.33 -15.96 -14.78
CA GLY A 114 10.56 -17.10 -15.25
C GLY A 114 11.04 -17.58 -16.60
N ALA A 115 10.80 -18.85 -16.86
CA ALA A 115 11.07 -19.48 -18.13
C ALA A 115 9.87 -20.32 -18.54
N THR A 116 9.57 -20.29 -19.83
CA THR A 116 8.52 -21.11 -20.40
C THR A 116 9.13 -22.02 -21.45
N TYR A 117 8.81 -23.30 -21.39
CA TYR A 117 9.15 -24.30 -22.39
C TYR A 117 7.96 -24.55 -23.31
N MET A 118 8.16 -24.34 -24.60
CA MET A 118 7.17 -24.61 -25.65
C MET A 118 7.53 -25.93 -26.33
N ARG A 119 6.72 -26.97 -26.11
CA ARG A 119 6.94 -28.28 -26.72
C ARG A 119 6.49 -28.29 -28.18
N ASP A 120 5.27 -27.81 -28.43
CA ASP A 120 4.59 -27.69 -29.72
C ASP A 120 3.61 -26.51 -29.69
N SER A 121 2.92 -26.24 -30.81
CA SER A 121 1.90 -25.16 -30.90
C SER A 121 0.70 -25.34 -29.97
N ARG A 122 0.54 -26.51 -29.35
CA ARG A 122 -0.59 -26.86 -28.48
C ARG A 122 -0.26 -26.87 -26.99
N LEU A 123 1.01 -26.95 -26.61
CA LEU A 123 1.41 -27.12 -25.20
C LEU A 123 2.65 -26.29 -24.86
N SER A 124 2.47 -25.41 -23.88
CA SER A 124 3.55 -24.68 -23.22
C SER A 124 3.47 -24.90 -21.71
N ILE A 125 4.62 -25.05 -21.07
CA ILE A 125 4.76 -25.26 -19.62
C ILE A 125 5.74 -24.20 -19.13
N GLY A 126 5.35 -23.43 -18.13
CA GLY A 126 6.19 -22.39 -17.57
C GLY A 126 6.32 -22.48 -16.06
N SER A 127 7.44 -21.98 -15.56
CA SER A 127 7.67 -21.76 -14.13
C SER A 127 8.25 -20.37 -13.91
N ALA A 128 7.93 -19.77 -12.77
CA ALA A 128 8.43 -18.47 -12.40
C ALA A 128 8.62 -18.38 -10.88
N LEU A 129 9.63 -17.64 -10.48
CA LEU A 129 9.92 -17.31 -9.09
C LEU A 129 9.87 -15.80 -8.92
N PHE A 130 9.30 -15.38 -7.80
CA PHE A 130 9.19 -13.98 -7.42
C PHE A 130 9.77 -13.81 -6.01
N LEU A 131 10.57 -12.77 -5.83
CA LEU A 131 11.12 -12.38 -4.54
C LEU A 131 10.72 -10.94 -4.26
N THR A 132 10.31 -10.66 -3.04
CA THR A 132 10.05 -9.31 -2.57
C THR A 132 11.04 -8.97 -1.47
N SER A 133 11.65 -7.79 -1.55
CA SER A 133 12.24 -7.17 -0.37
C SER A 133 11.14 -6.91 0.66
N ARG A 134 11.52 -6.96 1.94
CA ARG A 134 10.71 -7.06 3.17
C ARG A 134 9.25 -6.56 3.10
N PRO A 135 8.30 -7.21 3.80
CA PRO A 135 6.95 -6.69 3.92
C PRO A 135 6.96 -5.28 4.56
N PRO A 136 6.02 -4.40 4.20
CA PRO A 136 5.91 -3.07 4.80
C PRO A 136 5.86 -3.19 6.32
N ARG A 137 6.57 -2.32 7.05
CA ARG A 137 6.51 -2.30 8.52
C ARG A 137 5.07 -2.12 8.97
N THR A 138 4.66 -2.86 10.00
CA THR A 138 3.34 -2.68 10.58
C THR A 138 3.23 -1.27 11.15
N PRO A 139 2.15 -0.51 10.86
CA PRO A 139 1.96 0.83 11.41
C PRO A 139 2.04 0.79 12.94
N LYS A 140 2.86 1.67 13.53
CA LYS A 140 2.87 1.84 14.98
C LYS A 140 1.67 2.68 15.36
N ARG A 141 0.65 2.05 15.94
CA ARG A 141 -0.50 2.76 16.53
C ARG A 141 0.00 3.56 17.73
N GLN A 142 0.22 4.87 17.57
CA GLN A 142 0.34 5.76 18.71
C GLN A 142 -1.03 5.81 19.37
N ARG A 143 -1.17 5.11 20.50
CA ARG A 143 -2.35 5.26 21.34
C ARG A 143 -2.33 6.71 21.83
N CYS A 144 -3.40 7.46 21.57
CA CYS A 144 -3.61 8.75 22.22
C CYS A 144 -3.35 8.56 23.71
N ALA A 145 -2.39 9.30 24.25
CA ALA A 145 -2.06 9.26 25.65
C ALA A 145 -3.24 9.89 26.41
N CYS A 146 -4.16 9.06 26.89
CA CYS A 146 -5.10 9.49 27.92
C CYS A 146 -4.30 9.61 29.22
N PRO A 147 -4.15 10.80 29.81
CA PRO A 147 -3.43 10.94 31.06
C PRO A 147 -4.35 10.46 32.20
N THR A 148 -4.40 9.16 32.47
CA THR A 148 -5.11 8.65 33.63
C THR A 148 -4.29 8.96 34.89
N ARG A 149 -4.53 10.12 35.49
CA ARG A 149 -4.09 10.46 36.83
C ARG A 149 -4.99 9.74 37.83
N ILE A 150 -4.68 8.48 38.14
CA ILE A 150 -5.29 7.78 39.27
C ILE A 150 -4.67 8.35 40.54
N VAL A 151 -5.41 9.21 41.24
CA VAL A 151 -5.11 9.58 42.63
C VAL A 151 -5.84 8.56 43.50
N LEU A 152 -5.09 7.65 44.11
CA LEU A 152 -5.58 6.79 45.19
C LEU A 152 -5.51 7.60 46.49
N GLY A 153 -6.66 7.82 47.11
CA GLY A 153 -6.83 8.27 48.48
C GLY A 153 -7.55 7.20 49.29
#